data_AF-A0A1M6DUE6-F1
#
_entry.id   AF-A0A1M6DUE6-F1
#
_cell.length_a   1.000
_cell.length_b   1.000
_cell.length_c   1.000
_cell.angle_alpha   90.00
_cell.angle_beta   90.00
_cell.angle_gamma   90.00
#
_symmetry.space_group_name_H-M   'P 1'
#
loop_
_entity.id
_entity.type
_entity.pdbx_description
1 polymer ?
#
loop_
_entity_poly.entity_id
_entity_poly.type
_entity_poly.pdbx_seq_one_letter_code
_entity_poly.pdbx_strand_id
1 'polypeptide(L)'
;MNFAIVFQETLSTIIRIKLKMISELFVENKKAPQKTNIYISKSYYYWQIALAIFWITVGVYFLFAVHWIIGVVVILYMLLTMRGIPGYLKLAKENSIQIELSDKGIALEGRKAISWEAISKDQIINEANYASPWNADEYLTFTARSKEFKIFLNHLDTNSSRIEYLLKIYRKRSEKN
;
A
#
# COMPACT_ATOMS: atom_id res chain seq x y z
N MET A 1 11.01 18.06 43.37
CA MET A 1 9.64 17.50 43.50
C MET A 1 8.83 18.01 42.32
N ASN A 2 8.75 17.25 41.21
CA ASN A 2 7.89 17.55 40.03
C ASN A 2 7.98 16.47 38.93
N PHE A 3 9.01 15.63 38.91
CA PHE A 3 9.17 14.60 37.87
C PHE A 3 8.10 13.51 37.90
N ALA A 4 7.64 13.12 39.09
CA ALA A 4 6.60 12.10 39.25
C ALA A 4 5.22 12.56 38.74
N ILE A 5 4.90 13.85 38.89
CA ILE A 5 3.62 14.43 38.46
C ILE A 5 3.58 14.53 36.93
N VAL A 6 4.66 15.03 36.31
CA VAL A 6 4.79 15.12 34.84
C VAL A 6 4.79 13.72 34.19
N PHE A 7 5.40 12.72 34.85
CA PHE A 7 5.39 11.34 34.36
C PHE A 7 4.00 10.70 34.44
N GLN A 8 3.22 10.99 35.49
CA GLN A 8 1.85 10.51 35.62
C GLN A 8 0.91 11.15 34.58
N GLU A 9 1.04 12.45 34.33
CA GLU A 9 0.22 13.14 33.33
C GLU A 9 0.50 12.66 31.91
N THR A 10 1.78 12.48 31.55
CA THR A 10 2.18 11.95 30.25
C THR A 10 1.69 10.51 30.03
N LEU A 11 1.85 9.63 31.03
CA LEU A 11 1.30 8.27 30.97
C LEU A 11 -0.23 8.25 30.83
N SER A 12 -0.94 9.08 31.59
CA SER A 12 -2.40 9.17 31.51
C SER A 12 -2.87 9.64 30.13
N THR A 13 -2.12 10.56 29.52
CA THR A 13 -2.41 11.10 28.19
C THR A 13 -2.18 10.05 27.11
N ILE A 14 -1.05 9.34 27.18
CA ILE A 14 -0.75 8.21 26.28
C ILE A 14 -1.82 7.11 26.40
N ILE A 15 -2.22 6.76 27.62
CA ILE A 15 -3.25 5.74 27.87
C ILE A 15 -4.61 6.19 27.32
N ARG A 16 -5.01 7.46 27.52
CA ARG A 16 -6.25 8.02 26.96
C ARG A 16 -6.25 8.02 25.43
N ILE A 17 -5.13 8.41 24.80
CA ILE A 17 -4.98 8.38 23.34
C ILE A 17 -5.11 6.95 22.83
N LYS A 18 -4.44 6.00 23.50
CA LYS A 18 -4.49 4.58 23.13
C LYS A 18 -5.89 4.00 23.29
N LEU A 19 -6.60 4.33 24.37
CA LEU A 19 -7.99 3.93 24.61
C LEU A 19 -8.94 4.54 23.59
N LYS A 20 -8.76 5.80 23.23
CA LYS A 20 -9.56 6.48 22.21
C LYS A 20 -9.37 5.81 20.84
N MET A 21 -8.12 5.56 20.44
CA MET A 21 -7.80 4.80 19.22
C MET A 21 -8.44 3.41 19.22
N ILE A 22 -8.38 2.68 20.34
CA ILE A 22 -9.01 1.36 20.48
C ILE A 22 -10.54 1.48 20.38
N SER A 23 -11.16 2.48 20.99
CA SER A 23 -12.61 2.69 20.92
C SER A 23 -13.08 3.04 19.50
N GLU A 24 -12.32 3.86 18.77
CA GLU A 24 -12.57 4.19 17.37
C GLU A 24 -12.42 2.95 16.48
N LEU A 25 -11.37 2.16 16.70
CA LEU A 25 -11.18 0.83 16.11
C LEU A 25 -12.39 -0.08 16.33
N PHE A 26 -13.00 -0.06 17.52
CA PHE A 26 -14.18 -0.88 17.86
C PHE A 26 -15.47 -0.39 17.19
N VAL A 27 -15.68 0.93 17.09
CA VAL A 27 -16.85 1.52 16.44
C VAL A 27 -16.80 1.29 14.92
N GLU A 28 -15.62 1.39 14.33
CA GLU A 28 -15.40 1.12 12.91
C GLU A 28 -15.34 -0.39 12.60
N ASN A 29 -14.93 -1.25 13.54
CA ASN A 29 -15.07 -2.71 13.40
C ASN A 29 -16.53 -3.12 13.18
N LYS A 30 -17.51 -2.40 13.73
CA LYS A 30 -18.94 -2.65 13.41
C LYS A 30 -19.33 -2.22 11.99
N LYS A 31 -18.56 -1.35 11.34
CA LYS A 31 -18.79 -0.84 9.98
C LYS A 31 -17.97 -1.56 8.92
N ALA A 32 -16.87 -2.22 9.30
CA ALA A 32 -16.01 -2.93 8.35
C ALA A 32 -16.74 -4.17 7.79
N PRO A 33 -16.76 -4.35 6.46
CA PRO A 33 -17.45 -5.48 5.84
C PRO A 33 -16.83 -6.82 6.26
N GLN A 34 -17.57 -7.93 6.11
CA GLN A 34 -17.06 -9.28 6.40
C GLN A 34 -15.89 -9.70 5.49
N LYS A 35 -15.80 -9.05 4.33
CA LYS A 35 -14.77 -9.25 3.31
C LYS A 35 -14.43 -7.91 2.67
N THR A 36 -13.14 -7.62 2.56
CA THR A 36 -12.61 -6.45 1.85
C THR A 36 -11.72 -6.93 0.72
N ASN A 37 -12.05 -6.53 -0.50
CA ASN A 37 -11.22 -6.77 -1.68
C ASN A 37 -10.44 -5.48 -1.98
N ILE A 38 -9.14 -5.61 -2.16
CA ILE A 38 -8.22 -4.52 -2.50
C ILE A 38 -7.77 -4.74 -3.93
N TYR A 39 -7.93 -3.71 -4.76
CA TYR A 39 -7.65 -3.75 -6.19
C TYR A 39 -6.47 -2.84 -6.54
N ILE A 40 -6.03 -2.94 -7.78
CA ILE A 40 -5.06 -1.99 -8.34
C ILE A 40 -5.72 -0.62 -8.53
N SER A 41 -5.03 0.44 -8.12
CA SER A 41 -5.47 1.82 -8.30
C SER A 41 -5.40 2.24 -9.78
N LYS A 42 -6.57 2.36 -10.42
CA LYS A 42 -6.65 2.88 -11.81
C LYS A 42 -6.12 4.31 -11.93
N SER A 43 -6.43 5.15 -10.93
CA SER A 43 -6.04 6.57 -10.92
C SER A 43 -4.53 6.75 -11.00
N TYR A 44 -3.78 5.92 -10.27
CA TYR A 44 -2.32 5.94 -10.29
C TYR A 44 -1.76 5.76 -11.71
N TYR A 45 -2.24 4.76 -12.45
CA TYR A 45 -1.75 4.51 -13.82
C TYR A 45 -2.20 5.57 -14.82
N TYR A 46 -3.40 6.13 -14.68
CA TYR A 46 -3.80 7.27 -15.52
C TYR A 46 -2.91 8.49 -15.32
N TRP A 47 -2.53 8.78 -14.07
CA TRP A 47 -1.57 9.84 -13.76
C TRP A 47 -0.19 9.58 -14.37
N GLN A 48 0.31 8.34 -14.27
CA GLN A 48 1.59 7.98 -14.88
C GLN A 48 1.58 8.13 -16.41
N ILE A 49 0.47 7.77 -17.07
CA ILE A 49 0.32 7.96 -18.53
C ILE A 49 0.28 9.44 -18.88
N ALA A 50 -0.50 10.24 -18.16
CA ALA A 50 -0.58 11.68 -18.39
C ALA A 50 0.79 12.35 -18.23
N LEU A 51 1.53 11.98 -17.18
CA LEU A 51 2.89 12.47 -16.92
C LEU A 51 3.87 12.05 -18.04
N ALA A 52 3.77 10.81 -18.53
CA ALA A 52 4.61 10.34 -19.63
C ALA A 52 4.34 11.11 -20.93
N ILE A 53 3.07 11.36 -21.27
CA ILE A 53 2.69 12.16 -22.44
C ILE A 53 3.26 13.59 -22.32
N PHE A 54 3.17 14.19 -21.13
CA PHE A 54 3.75 15.49 -20.86
C PHE A 54 5.26 15.50 -21.12
N TRP A 55 6.00 14.54 -20.57
CA TRP A 55 7.45 14.47 -20.75
C TRP A 55 7.89 14.14 -22.18
N ILE A 56 7.14 13.32 -22.91
CA ILE A 56 7.40 13.09 -24.34
C ILE A 56 7.22 14.40 -25.12
N THR A 57 6.18 15.16 -24.82
CA THR A 57 5.94 16.48 -25.45
C THR A 57 7.10 17.44 -25.18
N VAL A 58 7.56 17.49 -23.93
CA VAL A 58 8.75 18.25 -23.53
C VAL A 58 10.00 17.78 -24.28
N GLY A 59 10.23 16.46 -24.36
CA GLY A 59 11.35 15.87 -25.09
C GLY A 59 11.35 16.21 -26.58
N VAL A 60 10.18 16.20 -27.22
CA VAL A 60 10.02 16.62 -28.63
C VAL A 60 10.33 18.11 -28.79
N TYR A 61 9.86 18.96 -27.87
CA TYR A 61 10.23 20.39 -27.89
C TYR A 61 11.74 20.59 -27.79
N PHE A 62 12.43 19.90 -26.86
CA PHE A 62 13.89 19.96 -26.75
C PHE A 62 14.61 19.48 -28.02
N LEU A 63 14.02 18.51 -28.73
CA LEU A 63 14.58 17.95 -29.96
C LEU A 63 14.69 19.00 -31.07
N PHE A 64 13.67 19.87 -31.18
CA PHE A 64 13.60 20.88 -32.25
C PHE A 64 14.07 22.29 -31.83
N ALA A 65 13.91 22.69 -30.57
CA ALA A 65 14.08 24.09 -30.16
C ALA A 65 15.40 24.39 -29.43
N VAL A 66 16.05 23.41 -28.79
CA VAL A 66 17.17 23.67 -27.87
C VAL A 66 18.35 22.75 -28.14
N HIS A 67 18.26 21.48 -27.76
CA HIS A 67 19.36 20.53 -27.82
C HIS A 67 18.84 19.13 -28.12
N TRP A 68 19.11 18.66 -29.35
CA TRP A 68 18.60 17.39 -29.86
C TRP A 68 19.00 16.18 -29.00
N ILE A 69 20.22 16.18 -28.44
CA ILE A 69 20.72 15.10 -27.57
C ILE A 69 19.85 14.98 -26.30
N ILE A 70 19.51 16.11 -25.67
CA ILE A 70 18.67 16.13 -24.46
C ILE A 70 17.27 15.62 -24.78
N GLY A 71 16.69 16.07 -25.90
CA GLY A 71 15.39 15.59 -26.37
C GLY A 71 15.36 14.08 -26.56
N VAL A 72 16.37 13.51 -27.22
CA VAL A 72 16.50 12.06 -27.43
C VAL A 72 16.61 11.30 -26.10
N VAL A 73 17.44 11.77 -25.17
CA VAL A 73 17.62 11.12 -23.86
C VAL A 73 16.31 11.11 -23.06
N VAL A 74 15.58 12.23 -23.02
CA VAL A 74 14.30 12.34 -22.30
C VAL A 74 13.26 11.38 -22.90
N ILE A 75 13.13 11.35 -24.23
CA ILE A 75 12.19 10.45 -24.92
C ILE A 75 12.55 8.99 -24.65
N LEU A 76 13.83 8.62 -24.76
CA LEU A 76 14.29 7.24 -24.54
C LEU A 76 14.03 6.81 -23.09
N TYR A 77 14.33 7.68 -22.12
CA TYR A 77 14.05 7.43 -20.71
C TYR A 77 12.55 7.17 -20.48
N MET A 78 11.68 8.00 -21.04
CA MET A 78 10.23 7.82 -20.91
C MET A 78 9.76 6.50 -21.54
N LEU A 79 10.22 6.15 -22.74
CA LEU A 79 9.89 4.87 -23.37
C LEU A 79 10.31 3.66 -22.53
N LEU A 80 11.47 3.72 -21.87
CA LEU A 80 11.93 2.67 -20.96
C LEU A 80 11.04 2.54 -19.73
N THR A 81 10.66 3.66 -19.11
CA THR A 81 9.77 3.66 -17.93
C THR A 81 8.36 3.16 -18.25
N MET A 82 7.88 3.36 -19.48
CA MET A 82 6.54 2.94 -19.89
C MET A 82 6.40 1.44 -20.20
N ARG A 83 7.50 0.69 -20.34
CA ARG A 83 7.47 -0.72 -20.78
C ARG A 83 6.61 -1.62 -19.88
N GLY A 84 6.51 -1.32 -18.59
CA GLY A 84 5.72 -2.09 -17.63
C GLY A 84 4.23 -1.72 -17.57
N ILE A 85 3.86 -0.51 -18.02
CA ILE A 85 2.51 0.05 -17.84
C ILE A 85 1.40 -0.80 -18.51
N PRO A 86 1.56 -1.37 -19.72
CA PRO A 86 0.50 -2.15 -20.36
C PRO A 86 0.06 -3.38 -19.55
N GLY A 87 0.99 -4.05 -18.87
CA GLY A 87 0.68 -5.21 -18.02
C GLY A 87 -0.19 -4.81 -16.82
N TYR A 88 0.17 -3.72 -16.15
CA TYR A 88 -0.60 -3.21 -15.03
C TYR A 88 -1.96 -2.64 -15.44
N LEU A 89 -2.05 -1.98 -16.60
CA LEU A 89 -3.33 -1.53 -17.15
C LEU A 89 -4.28 -2.70 -17.43
N LYS A 90 -3.75 -3.83 -17.91
CA LYS A 90 -4.56 -5.05 -18.11
C LYS A 90 -5.12 -5.55 -16.77
N LEU A 91 -4.28 -5.67 -15.75
CA LEU A 91 -4.69 -6.10 -14.40
C LEU A 91 -5.71 -5.11 -13.78
N ALA A 92 -5.49 -3.81 -13.95
CA ALA A 92 -6.41 -2.78 -13.49
C ALA A 92 -7.75 -2.82 -14.25
N LYS A 93 -7.75 -3.12 -15.55
CA LYS A 93 -8.97 -3.26 -16.36
C LYS A 93 -9.77 -4.50 -15.98
N GLU A 94 -9.09 -5.60 -15.68
CA GLU A 94 -9.70 -6.87 -15.27
C GLU A 94 -10.26 -6.83 -13.83
N ASN A 95 -10.07 -5.72 -13.08
CA ASN A 95 -10.41 -5.60 -11.66
C ASN A 95 -9.89 -6.82 -10.87
N SER A 96 -8.66 -7.26 -11.17
CA SER A 96 -8.09 -8.42 -10.51
C SER A 96 -7.88 -8.12 -9.02
N ILE A 97 -8.42 -8.96 -8.14
CA ILE A 97 -8.26 -8.83 -6.69
C ILE A 97 -6.80 -9.13 -6.37
N GLN A 98 -6.08 -8.14 -5.83
CA GLN A 98 -4.68 -8.30 -5.43
C GLN A 98 -4.59 -8.87 -4.02
N ILE A 99 -5.39 -8.32 -3.11
CA ILE A 99 -5.48 -8.76 -1.72
C ILE A 99 -6.94 -8.87 -1.34
N GLU A 100 -7.31 -10.00 -0.75
CA GLU A 100 -8.60 -10.22 -0.11
C GLU A 100 -8.38 -10.44 1.38
N LEU A 101 -9.00 -9.58 2.19
CA LEU A 101 -9.01 -9.68 3.65
C LEU A 101 -10.39 -10.12 4.12
N SER A 102 -10.45 -11.17 4.92
CA SER A 102 -11.70 -11.69 5.47
C SER A 102 -11.49 -12.24 6.87
N ASP A 103 -12.60 -12.55 7.55
CA ASP A 103 -12.56 -13.21 8.86
C ASP A 103 -11.88 -14.59 8.79
N LYS A 104 -11.78 -15.21 7.61
CA LYS A 104 -11.12 -16.51 7.40
C LYS A 104 -9.61 -16.39 7.25
N GLY A 105 -9.09 -15.27 6.74
CA GLY A 105 -7.68 -15.14 6.39
C GLY A 105 -7.38 -14.11 5.32
N ILE A 106 -6.15 -14.19 4.80
CA ILE A 106 -5.62 -13.35 3.71
C ILE A 106 -5.54 -14.18 2.42
N ALA A 107 -6.15 -13.72 1.34
CA ALA A 107 -5.99 -14.29 0.00
C ALA A 107 -5.22 -13.31 -0.90
N LEU A 108 -4.33 -13.83 -1.74
CA LEU A 108 -3.51 -13.06 -2.67
C LEU A 108 -3.84 -13.43 -4.10
N GLU A 109 -3.97 -12.44 -4.99
CA GLU A 109 -4.17 -12.64 -6.44
C GLU A 109 -5.32 -13.62 -6.77
N GLY A 110 -6.40 -13.60 -5.97
CA GLY A 110 -7.53 -14.53 -6.12
C GLY A 110 -7.23 -16.00 -5.75
N ARG A 111 -6.09 -16.30 -5.12
CA ARG A 111 -5.75 -17.63 -4.61
C ARG A 111 -6.51 -17.95 -3.32
N LYS A 112 -6.39 -19.21 -2.86
CA LYS A 112 -7.00 -19.67 -1.60
C LYS A 112 -6.53 -18.82 -0.41
N ALA A 113 -7.48 -18.47 0.45
CA ALA A 113 -7.20 -17.75 1.68
C ALA A 113 -6.30 -18.56 2.61
N ILE A 114 -5.24 -17.91 3.09
CA ILE A 114 -4.35 -18.40 4.13
C ILE A 114 -4.98 -18.04 5.47
N SER A 115 -5.28 -19.04 6.29
CA SER A 115 -5.95 -18.82 7.57
C SER A 115 -5.11 -17.98 8.53
N TRP A 116 -5.78 -17.18 9.36
CA TRP A 116 -5.12 -16.36 10.38
C TRP A 116 -4.27 -17.19 11.34
N GLU A 117 -4.74 -18.39 11.71
CA GLU A 117 -4.00 -19.35 12.54
C GLU A 117 -2.66 -19.78 11.90
N ALA A 118 -2.62 -19.86 10.56
CA ALA A 118 -1.41 -20.23 9.84
C ALA A 118 -0.42 -19.06 9.67
N ILE A 119 -0.84 -17.83 9.99
CA ILE A 119 -0.04 -16.61 9.88
C ILE A 119 0.58 -16.31 11.25
N SER A 120 1.90 -16.44 11.34
CA SER A 120 2.66 -16.25 12.58
C SER A 120 3.15 -14.82 12.79
N LYS A 121 3.42 -14.10 11.69
CA LYS A 121 3.82 -12.70 11.68
C LYS A 121 3.23 -12.01 10.46
N ASP A 122 2.62 -10.87 10.68
CA ASP A 122 2.14 -9.95 9.65
C ASP A 122 2.59 -8.53 10.00
N GLN A 123 3.28 -7.87 9.08
CA GLN A 123 3.74 -6.50 9.24
C GLN A 123 3.82 -5.79 7.89
N ILE A 124 3.51 -4.49 7.91
CA ILE A 124 3.83 -3.61 6.78
C ILE A 124 5.26 -3.13 6.98
N ILE A 125 6.13 -3.41 6.02
CA ILE A 125 7.51 -2.94 5.98
C ILE A 125 7.58 -1.80 4.98
N ASN A 126 8.09 -0.67 5.42
CA ASN A 126 8.44 0.44 4.54
C ASN A 126 9.92 0.31 4.19
N GLU A 127 10.21 -0.09 2.95
CA GLU A 127 11.57 -0.13 2.44
C GLU A 127 11.88 1.22 1.81
N ALA A 128 13.01 1.82 2.20
CA ALA A 128 13.49 3.04 1.58
C ALA A 128 13.85 2.75 0.11
N ASN A 129 13.19 3.45 -0.82
CA ASN A 129 13.52 3.36 -2.23
C ASN A 129 14.65 4.35 -2.54
N TYR A 130 15.87 3.87 -2.70
CA TYR A 130 17.04 4.70 -3.02
C TYR A 130 16.95 5.36 -4.41
N ALA A 131 16.08 4.88 -5.30
CA ALA A 131 15.82 5.49 -6.61
C ALA A 131 14.74 6.58 -6.56
N SER A 132 13.91 6.61 -5.51
CA SER A 132 12.90 7.65 -5.30
C SER A 132 12.87 8.07 -3.82
N PRO A 133 13.74 9.02 -3.41
CA PRO A 133 13.89 9.43 -2.00
C PRO A 133 12.60 9.96 -1.37
N TRP A 134 11.62 10.32 -2.20
CA TRP A 134 10.35 10.92 -1.79
C TRP A 134 9.24 9.88 -1.60
N ASN A 135 9.43 8.63 -2.06
CA ASN A 135 8.45 7.56 -1.96
C ASN A 135 9.11 6.32 -1.36
N ALA A 136 8.76 5.98 -0.12
CA ALA A 136 9.11 4.67 0.42
C ALA A 136 8.28 3.60 -0.32
N ASP A 137 8.93 2.48 -0.65
CA ASP A 137 8.22 1.32 -1.17
C ASP A 137 7.58 0.60 0.02
N GLU A 138 6.26 0.58 0.08
CA GLU A 138 5.50 -0.06 1.14
C GLU A 138 5.17 -1.49 0.73
N TYR A 139 5.53 -2.44 1.59
CA TYR A 139 5.29 -3.86 1.36
C TYR A 139 4.50 -4.46 2.52
N LEU A 140 3.45 -5.20 2.21
CA LEU A 140 2.86 -6.12 3.17
C LEU A 140 3.70 -7.39 3.17
N THR A 141 4.29 -7.71 4.32
CA THR A 141 4.99 -8.97 4.54
C THR A 141 4.27 -9.82 5.56
N PHE A 142 4.12 -11.11 5.28
CA PHE A 142 3.63 -12.05 6.27
C PHE A 142 4.25 -13.43 6.07
N THR A 143 4.40 -14.15 7.18
CA THR A 143 4.90 -15.53 7.18
C THR A 143 3.74 -16.49 7.42
N ALA A 144 3.56 -17.44 6.51
CA ALA A 144 2.61 -18.52 6.66
C ALA A 144 3.22 -19.87 6.27
N ARG A 145 3.06 -20.88 7.14
CA ARG A 145 3.60 -22.24 6.92
C ARG A 145 5.09 -22.25 6.52
N SER A 146 5.90 -21.43 7.20
CA SER A 146 7.34 -21.27 6.94
C SER A 146 7.69 -20.67 5.57
N LYS A 147 6.74 -20.04 4.88
CA LYS A 147 6.98 -19.23 3.67
C LYS A 147 6.70 -17.78 3.94
N GLU A 148 7.58 -16.91 3.47
CA GLU A 148 7.40 -15.47 3.50
C GLU A 148 6.70 -15.00 2.22
N PHE A 149 5.68 -14.17 2.37
CA PHE A 149 4.95 -13.53 1.29
C PHE A 149 5.19 -12.03 1.38
N LYS A 150 5.56 -11.41 0.26
CA LYS A 150 5.81 -9.97 0.14
C LYS A 150 4.96 -9.41 -1.00
N ILE A 151 4.12 -8.42 -0.71
CA ILE A 151 3.24 -7.77 -1.69
C ILE A 151 3.50 -6.28 -1.67
N PHE A 152 3.67 -5.70 -2.85
CA PHE A 152 3.87 -4.26 -3.01
C PHE A 152 2.54 -3.50 -2.91
N LEU A 153 2.47 -2.46 -2.07
CA LEU A 153 1.23 -1.77 -1.73
C LEU A 153 1.01 -0.46 -2.48
N ASN A 154 2.07 0.21 -2.97
CA ASN A 154 1.98 1.59 -3.48
C ASN A 154 1.06 1.78 -4.69
N HIS A 155 0.74 0.71 -5.42
CA HIS A 155 -0.10 0.73 -6.61
C HIS A 155 -1.54 0.24 -6.35
N LEU A 156 -1.87 -0.07 -5.10
CA LEU A 156 -3.20 -0.50 -4.69
C LEU A 156 -4.12 0.72 -4.50
N ASP A 157 -5.43 0.48 -4.59
CA ASP A 157 -6.47 1.48 -4.38
C ASP A 157 -6.61 1.94 -2.91
N THR A 158 -5.88 1.30 -2.01
CA THR A 158 -5.98 1.46 -0.57
C THR A 158 -4.62 1.75 0.04
N ASN A 159 -4.54 2.76 0.90
CA ASN A 159 -3.32 3.18 1.60
C ASN A 159 -2.84 2.10 2.59
N SER A 160 -1.52 1.96 2.78
CA SER A 160 -0.88 1.05 3.74
C SER A 160 -1.46 1.17 5.14
N SER A 161 -1.67 2.38 5.67
CA SER A 161 -2.24 2.58 7.00
C SER A 161 -3.64 1.98 7.13
N ARG A 162 -4.43 2.05 6.05
CA ARG A 162 -5.77 1.45 6.00
C ARG A 162 -5.68 -0.07 5.89
N ILE A 163 -4.69 -0.60 5.18
CA ILE A 163 -4.43 -2.05 5.13
C ILE A 163 -4.03 -2.56 6.51
N GLU A 164 -3.10 -1.90 7.20
CA GLU A 164 -2.68 -2.25 8.56
C GLU A 164 -3.85 -2.27 9.54
N TYR A 165 -4.71 -1.26 9.42
CA TYR A 165 -5.92 -1.14 10.19
C TYR A 165 -6.89 -2.30 9.94
N LEU A 166 -7.12 -2.66 8.67
CA LEU A 166 -7.96 -3.80 8.29
C LEU A 166 -7.38 -5.13 8.81
N LEU A 167 -6.07 -5.34 8.68
CA LEU A 167 -5.39 -6.53 9.21
C LEU A 167 -5.65 -6.70 10.70
N LYS A 168 -5.49 -5.63 11.49
CA LYS A 168 -5.76 -5.63 12.95
C LYS A 168 -7.21 -5.97 13.28
N ILE A 169 -8.17 -5.47 12.49
CA ILE A 169 -9.60 -5.77 12.69
C ILE A 169 -9.88 -7.25 12.41
N TYR A 170 -9.48 -7.76 11.25
CA TYR A 170 -9.77 -9.13 10.83
C TYR A 170 -9.07 -10.15 11.73
N ARG A 171 -7.82 -9.87 12.16
CA ARG A 171 -7.11 -10.70 13.15
C ARG A 171 -7.91 -10.83 14.44
N LYS A 172 -8.38 -9.72 15.00
CA LYS A 172 -9.19 -9.73 16.23
C LYS A 172 -10.54 -10.41 16.07
N ARG A 173 -11.15 -10.37 14.89
CA ARG A 173 -12.40 -11.11 14.62
C ARG A 173 -12.14 -12.62 14.57
N SER A 174 -11.03 -13.04 13.96
CA SER A 174 -10.63 -14.44 13.94
C SER A 174 -10.29 -15.00 15.31
N GLU A 175 -9.84 -14.18 16.26
CA GLU A 175 -9.59 -14.61 17.66
C GLU A 175 -10.87 -14.77 18.49
N LYS A 176 -11.98 -14.15 18.06
CA LYS A 176 -13.26 -14.19 18.76
C LYS A 176 -14.20 -15.29 18.28
N ASN A 177 -13.96 -15.82 17.07
CA ASN A 177 -14.68 -16.94 16.47
C ASN A 177 -13.93 -18.24 16.73
#